data_AF-A0AAW2Y9F3-F1
#
_entry.id   AF-A0AAW2Y9F3-F1
#
_cell.length_a   1.000
_cell.length_b   1.000
_cell.length_c   1.000
_cell.angle_alpha   90.00
_cell.angle_beta   90.00
_cell.angle_gamma   90.00
#
_symmetry.space_group_name_H-M   'P 1'
#
loop_
_entity.id
_entity.type
_entity.pdbx_description
1 polymer ?
#
loop_
_entity_poly.entity_id
_entity_poly.type
_entity_poly.pdbx_seq_one_letter_code
_entity_poly.pdbx_strand_id
1 'polypeptide(L)'
;MSSCSSGSEEEDEGLDSYRKGGYHSVKIGDSFAGGRYIAQKKLGWGEFSTVWLAYDTQSSKYVALKIQKSAPQFAQAALHEIQVLSAITNGDPSNIKFVGHLVDHFKHAGPNGQHSCMVLEFLGDNLLRLIKYNRYKGLAMNKVREICKCILIALDYLHRELKLIHTDLKLENILLYSAIVPSKDPVKSGTPPILQRPMSEGTNPSFGLSINSSEKKLKQKARKAVARISERRGFVEGVGKGARCLDGIDLRCKVVDFGNACWESKPLAQEIQTRQYRAPEVILESGYSFPVDMWSFACIAFELATGEMMFTPTGGEGYTEDEDQLALMMELLGKIPRKMTARGARSKDYFNRYGDLKRIRRLKNLALDKLLVDKYTFAVTDAREFAAFLCPLLDFDPEKRPTAQQCLQHPWLNISS
;
A
#
# COMPACT_ATOMS: atom_id res chain seq x y z
N MET A 1 -0.30 20.65 -8.08
CA MET A 1 -1.54 20.46 -7.30
C MET A 1 -2.05 19.06 -7.59
N SER A 2 -1.76 18.11 -6.71
CA SER A 2 -2.36 16.77 -6.68
C SER A 2 -2.34 16.34 -5.22
N SER A 3 -3.52 16.32 -4.60
CA SER A 3 -3.69 15.89 -3.22
C SER A 3 -4.19 14.45 -3.25
N CYS A 4 -3.30 13.52 -2.92
CA CYS A 4 -3.60 12.11 -2.72
C CYS A 4 -4.58 11.99 -1.54
N SER A 5 -5.87 11.80 -1.84
CA SER A 5 -6.89 11.55 -0.82
C SER A 5 -6.92 10.07 -0.49
N SER A 6 -6.50 9.74 0.72
CA SER A 6 -6.72 8.45 1.35
C SER A 6 -8.22 8.25 1.56
N GLY A 7 -8.90 7.61 0.61
CA GLY A 7 -10.33 7.32 0.67
C GLY A 7 -10.67 6.43 1.86
N SER A 8 -11.47 6.95 2.79
CA SER A 8 -12.23 6.14 3.74
C SER A 8 -13.29 5.33 2.98
N GLU A 9 -13.61 4.12 3.48
CA GLU A 9 -14.57 3.15 2.91
C GLU A 9 -16.02 3.67 2.74
N GLU A 10 -16.28 4.96 2.93
CA GLU A 10 -17.60 5.63 2.85
C GLU A 10 -17.62 6.88 1.96
N GLU A 11 -16.52 7.25 1.31
CA GLU A 11 -16.57 8.29 0.26
C GLU A 11 -16.96 7.61 -1.07
N ASP A 12 -18.16 7.91 -1.57
CA ASP A 12 -18.58 7.52 -2.92
C ASP A 12 -17.77 8.30 -3.97
N GLU A 13 -17.62 7.75 -5.18
CA GLU A 13 -16.81 8.27 -6.29
C GLU A 13 -17.21 9.68 -6.80
N GLY A 14 -18.28 10.22 -6.23
CA GLY A 14 -18.99 11.40 -6.70
C GLY A 14 -19.79 11.08 -7.96
N LEU A 15 -21.09 11.39 -7.94
CA LEU A 15 -21.99 11.19 -9.09
C LEU A 15 -21.46 11.91 -10.36
N ASP A 16 -20.75 13.03 -10.20
CA ASP A 16 -20.17 13.81 -11.30
C ASP A 16 -19.12 13.04 -12.12
N SER A 17 -18.53 11.99 -11.55
CA SER A 17 -17.55 11.15 -12.25
C SER A 17 -18.19 10.13 -13.19
N TYR A 18 -19.50 9.88 -13.09
CA TYR A 18 -20.27 8.97 -13.96
C TYR A 18 -20.82 9.70 -15.19
N ARG A 19 -19.92 10.20 -16.02
CA ARG A 19 -20.24 10.96 -17.25
C ARG A 19 -19.45 10.43 -18.44
N LYS A 20 -19.71 10.93 -19.65
CA LYS A 20 -18.90 10.62 -20.83
C LYS A 20 -17.40 10.83 -20.56
N GLY A 21 -16.60 9.81 -20.81
CA GLY A 21 -15.16 9.75 -20.49
C GLY A 21 -14.83 9.34 -19.04
N GLY A 22 -15.82 9.26 -18.16
CA GLY A 22 -15.69 8.90 -16.75
C GLY A 22 -15.92 7.41 -16.48
N TYR A 23 -16.44 7.11 -15.28
CA TYR A 23 -16.69 5.72 -14.85
C TYR A 23 -17.86 5.08 -15.61
N HIS A 24 -17.86 3.75 -15.66
CA HIS A 24 -19.00 2.97 -16.12
C HIS A 24 -19.96 2.70 -14.95
N SER A 25 -21.27 2.92 -15.13
CA SER A 25 -22.27 2.59 -14.11
C SER A 25 -22.56 1.09 -14.16
N VAL A 26 -22.17 0.37 -13.10
CA VAL A 26 -22.39 -1.08 -12.96
C VAL A 26 -23.45 -1.33 -11.89
N LYS A 27 -24.35 -2.27 -12.16
CA LYS A 27 -25.33 -2.81 -11.23
C LYS A 27 -25.03 -4.28 -10.94
N ILE A 28 -25.46 -4.74 -9.77
CA ILE A 28 -25.42 -6.16 -9.43
C ILE A 28 -26.30 -6.92 -10.43
N GLY A 29 -25.76 -8.00 -11.00
CA GLY A 29 -26.40 -8.78 -12.05
C GLY A 29 -26.04 -8.37 -13.47
N ASP A 30 -25.36 -7.24 -13.68
CA ASP A 30 -24.91 -6.84 -15.01
C ASP A 30 -23.95 -7.88 -15.61
N SER A 31 -24.12 -8.12 -16.91
CA SER A 31 -23.38 -9.13 -17.65
C SER A 31 -22.34 -8.48 -18.58
N PHE A 32 -21.11 -8.99 -18.54
CA PHE A 32 -19.99 -8.56 -19.35
C PHE A 32 -19.46 -9.70 -20.21
N ALA A 33 -18.79 -9.34 -21.32
CA ALA A 33 -18.21 -10.28 -22.29
C ALA A 33 -19.19 -11.38 -22.74
N GLY A 34 -20.39 -10.97 -23.19
CA GLY A 34 -21.39 -11.90 -23.73
C GLY A 34 -22.01 -12.85 -22.70
N GLY A 35 -22.11 -12.47 -21.42
CA GLY A 35 -22.69 -13.32 -20.37
C GLY A 35 -21.67 -14.12 -19.58
N ARG A 36 -20.37 -13.98 -19.89
CA ARG A 36 -19.32 -14.69 -19.16
C ARG A 36 -19.15 -14.19 -17.74
N TYR A 37 -19.08 -12.87 -17.54
CA TYR A 37 -18.80 -12.29 -16.22
C TYR A 37 -20.03 -11.57 -15.69
N ILE A 38 -20.57 -12.03 -14.56
CA ILE A 38 -21.76 -11.46 -13.92
C ILE A 38 -21.35 -10.69 -12.68
N ALA A 39 -21.58 -9.37 -12.65
CA ALA A 39 -21.22 -8.51 -11.52
C ALA A 39 -22.00 -8.88 -10.25
N GLN A 40 -21.31 -9.00 -9.12
CA GLN A 40 -21.86 -9.44 -7.85
C GLN A 40 -21.81 -8.35 -6.77
N LYS A 41 -20.62 -7.75 -6.58
CA LYS A 41 -20.39 -6.78 -5.51
C LYS A 41 -19.25 -5.85 -5.89
N LYS A 42 -19.38 -4.56 -5.61
CA LYS A 42 -18.25 -3.62 -5.72
C LYS A 42 -17.20 -3.93 -4.66
N LEU A 43 -15.95 -4.12 -5.09
CA LEU A 43 -14.81 -4.40 -4.20
C LEU A 43 -14.08 -3.12 -3.80
N GLY A 44 -14.02 -2.15 -4.71
CA GLY A 44 -13.34 -0.89 -4.45
C GLY A 44 -13.35 0.01 -5.67
N TRP A 45 -12.72 1.16 -5.52
CA TRP A 45 -12.57 2.14 -6.58
C TRP A 45 -11.31 2.97 -6.35
N GLY A 46 -10.80 3.57 -7.42
CA GLY A 46 -9.70 4.50 -7.38
C GLY A 46 -9.86 5.54 -8.48
N GLU A 47 -8.92 6.47 -8.58
CA GLU A 47 -9.00 7.63 -9.48
C GLU A 47 -9.28 7.26 -10.95
N PHE A 48 -8.88 6.06 -11.40
CA PHE A 48 -8.92 5.65 -12.80
C PHE A 48 -9.91 4.52 -13.10
N SER A 49 -10.34 3.76 -12.09
CA SER A 49 -11.16 2.56 -12.31
C SER A 49 -12.06 2.22 -11.13
N THR A 50 -13.04 1.36 -11.41
CA THR A 50 -13.79 0.64 -10.37
C THR A 50 -13.45 -0.85 -10.44
N VAL A 51 -13.50 -1.54 -9.30
CA VAL A 51 -13.22 -2.98 -9.22
C VAL A 51 -14.43 -3.69 -8.61
N TRP A 52 -14.86 -4.75 -9.28
CA TRP A 52 -16.05 -5.51 -8.94
C TRP A 52 -15.73 -6.99 -8.80
N LEU A 53 -16.31 -7.63 -7.80
CA LEU A 53 -16.42 -9.08 -7.74
C LEU A 53 -17.39 -9.49 -8.84
N ALA A 54 -16.96 -10.40 -9.71
CA ALA A 54 -17.79 -10.99 -10.74
C ALA A 54 -17.72 -12.51 -10.67
N TYR A 55 -18.76 -13.19 -11.12
CA TYR A 55 -18.79 -14.64 -11.29
C TYR A 55 -18.51 -14.97 -12.76
N ASP A 56 -17.47 -15.76 -13.02
CA ASP A 56 -17.15 -16.30 -14.34
C ASP A 56 -17.95 -17.57 -14.58
N THR A 57 -18.93 -17.50 -15.49
CA THR A 57 -19.84 -18.59 -15.82
C THR A 57 -19.16 -19.74 -16.55
N GLN A 58 -18.01 -19.53 -17.17
CA GLN A 58 -17.27 -20.58 -17.87
C GLN A 58 -16.41 -21.40 -16.90
N SER A 59 -15.66 -20.74 -16.02
CA SER A 59 -14.77 -21.42 -15.06
C SER A 59 -15.44 -21.77 -13.73
N SER A 60 -16.68 -21.30 -13.50
CA SER A 60 -17.41 -21.43 -12.23
C SER A 60 -16.62 -20.91 -11.03
N LYS A 61 -15.92 -19.78 -11.20
CA LYS A 61 -15.10 -19.15 -10.17
C LYS A 61 -15.40 -17.66 -10.07
N TYR A 62 -15.12 -17.10 -8.89
CA TYR A 62 -15.14 -15.66 -8.68
C TYR A 62 -13.86 -15.03 -9.20
N VAL A 63 -14.00 -13.85 -9.80
CA VAL A 63 -12.92 -13.03 -10.39
C VAL A 63 -13.09 -11.57 -9.97
N ALA A 64 -12.00 -10.80 -10.06
CA ALA A 64 -12.02 -9.35 -9.89
C ALA A 64 -12.07 -8.67 -11.26
N LEU A 65 -13.19 -8.03 -11.58
CA LEU A 65 -13.41 -7.25 -12.79
C LEU A 65 -13.04 -5.78 -12.54
N LYS A 66 -11.90 -5.34 -13.08
CA LYS A 66 -11.44 -3.94 -13.05
C LYS A 66 -11.90 -3.24 -14.33
N ILE A 67 -12.65 -2.16 -14.19
CA ILE A 67 -13.24 -1.38 -15.30
C ILE A 67 -12.65 0.02 -15.29
N GLN A 68 -11.88 0.34 -16.32
CA GLN A 68 -11.23 1.64 -16.49
C GLN A 68 -12.23 2.73 -16.94
N LYS A 69 -11.93 3.99 -16.61
CA LYS A 69 -12.63 5.15 -17.18
C LYS A 69 -12.51 5.17 -18.71
N SER A 70 -13.52 5.70 -19.41
CA SER A 70 -13.61 5.64 -20.87
C SER A 70 -12.89 6.76 -21.63
N ALA A 71 -12.36 7.78 -20.94
CA ALA A 71 -11.68 8.88 -21.63
C ALA A 71 -10.43 8.36 -22.38
N PRO A 72 -10.15 8.85 -23.60
CA PRO A 72 -9.02 8.37 -24.42
C PRO A 72 -7.67 8.43 -23.71
N GLN A 73 -7.45 9.43 -22.85
CA GLN A 73 -6.24 9.58 -22.04
C GLN A 73 -5.95 8.38 -21.12
N PHE A 74 -6.97 7.61 -20.72
CA PHE A 74 -6.79 6.43 -19.88
C PHE A 74 -6.58 5.14 -20.69
N ALA A 75 -6.88 5.16 -21.99
CA ALA A 75 -6.79 3.97 -22.83
C ALA A 75 -5.34 3.47 -22.97
N GLN A 76 -4.37 4.38 -23.11
CA GLN A 76 -2.95 4.01 -23.19
C GLN A 76 -2.44 3.40 -21.88
N ALA A 77 -2.79 4.00 -20.74
CA ALA A 77 -2.44 3.46 -19.42
C ALA A 77 -3.04 2.07 -19.21
N ALA A 78 -4.31 1.87 -19.59
CA ALA A 78 -4.96 0.56 -19.50
C ALA A 78 -4.31 -0.50 -20.40
N LEU A 79 -3.94 -0.14 -21.63
CA LEU A 79 -3.23 -1.05 -22.54
C LEU A 79 -1.84 -1.43 -22.02
N HIS A 80 -1.11 -0.46 -21.46
CA HIS A 80 0.18 -0.70 -20.82
C HIS A 80 0.03 -1.68 -19.65
N GLU A 81 -0.93 -1.45 -18.76
CA GLU A 81 -1.21 -2.35 -17.62
C GLU A 81 -1.55 -3.78 -18.11
N ILE A 82 -2.38 -3.92 -19.15
CA ILE A 82 -2.69 -5.22 -19.76
C ILE A 82 -1.43 -5.91 -20.30
N GLN A 83 -0.52 -5.17 -20.94
CA GLN A 83 0.74 -5.74 -21.46
C GLN A 83 1.64 -6.24 -20.33
N VAL A 84 1.77 -5.45 -19.26
CA VAL A 84 2.56 -5.85 -18.07
C VAL A 84 1.96 -7.10 -17.44
N LEU A 85 0.65 -7.10 -17.18
CA LEU A 85 -0.05 -8.23 -16.57
C LEU A 85 -0.04 -9.49 -17.45
N SER A 86 -0.11 -9.33 -18.77
CA SER A 86 0.02 -10.45 -19.72
C SER A 86 1.42 -11.06 -19.67
N ALA A 87 2.47 -10.23 -19.63
CA ALA A 87 3.85 -10.71 -19.49
C ALA A 87 4.06 -11.47 -18.18
N ILE A 88 3.52 -10.94 -17.08
CA ILE A 88 3.52 -11.59 -15.76
C ILE A 88 2.86 -12.96 -15.81
N THR A 89 1.65 -13.04 -16.36
CA THR A 89 0.87 -14.29 -16.38
C THR A 89 1.51 -15.33 -17.29
N ASN A 90 2.02 -14.91 -18.45
CA ASN A 90 2.67 -15.81 -19.41
C ASN A 90 4.02 -16.36 -18.90
N GLY A 91 4.76 -15.60 -18.10
CA GLY A 91 6.03 -16.04 -17.51
C GLY A 91 5.87 -16.93 -16.27
N ASP A 92 4.67 -17.00 -15.67
CA ASP A 92 4.36 -17.82 -14.49
C ASP A 92 3.08 -18.64 -14.70
N PRO A 93 3.03 -19.57 -15.66
CA PRO A 93 1.81 -20.35 -15.93
C PRO A 93 1.40 -21.26 -14.75
N SER A 94 2.32 -21.54 -13.82
CA SER A 94 2.04 -22.32 -12.61
C SER A 94 1.46 -21.49 -11.46
N ASN A 95 1.46 -20.16 -11.59
CA ASN A 95 0.97 -19.22 -10.58
C ASN A 95 1.64 -19.35 -9.20
N ILE A 96 2.96 -19.54 -9.21
CA ILE A 96 3.77 -19.79 -8.00
C ILE A 96 4.69 -18.62 -7.62
N LYS A 97 4.71 -17.53 -8.42
CA LYS A 97 5.62 -16.39 -8.21
C LYS A 97 5.02 -15.30 -7.32
N PHE A 98 3.87 -15.55 -6.68
CA PHE A 98 3.20 -14.62 -5.76
C PHE A 98 2.88 -13.25 -6.39
N VAL A 99 2.52 -13.24 -7.68
CA VAL A 99 2.06 -12.04 -8.40
C VAL A 99 0.64 -12.26 -8.90
N GLY A 100 -0.20 -11.22 -8.84
CA GLY A 100 -1.58 -11.27 -9.34
C GLY A 100 -1.65 -11.56 -10.84
N HIS A 101 -2.50 -12.51 -11.23
CA HIS A 101 -2.68 -12.93 -12.62
C HIS A 101 -3.84 -12.25 -13.34
N LEU A 102 -3.64 -12.01 -14.64
CA LEU A 102 -4.69 -11.61 -15.57
C LEU A 102 -5.33 -12.87 -16.17
N VAL A 103 -6.63 -13.02 -15.91
CA VAL A 103 -7.45 -14.12 -16.44
C VAL A 103 -7.91 -13.80 -17.86
N ASP A 104 -8.35 -12.56 -18.10
CA ASP A 104 -8.92 -12.14 -19.37
C ASP A 104 -8.92 -10.60 -19.49
N HIS A 105 -9.05 -10.07 -20.69
CA HIS A 105 -9.28 -8.64 -20.91
C HIS A 105 -10.17 -8.42 -22.14
N PHE A 106 -11.02 -7.40 -22.07
CA PHE A 106 -11.92 -7.07 -23.18
C PHE A 106 -12.30 -5.59 -23.14
N LYS A 107 -12.97 -5.12 -24.19
CA LYS A 107 -13.57 -3.78 -24.24
C LYS A 107 -15.08 -3.88 -24.04
N HIS A 108 -15.63 -3.01 -23.21
CA HIS A 108 -17.06 -2.92 -22.95
C HIS A 108 -17.60 -1.57 -23.40
N ALA A 109 -18.62 -1.58 -24.25
CA ALA A 109 -19.32 -0.37 -24.67
C ALA A 109 -20.42 -0.04 -23.67
N GLY A 110 -20.30 1.10 -23.00
CA GLY A 110 -21.29 1.61 -22.05
C GLY A 110 -21.79 3.01 -22.42
N PRO A 111 -22.74 3.57 -21.64
CA PRO A 111 -23.30 4.89 -21.91
C PRO A 111 -22.25 6.01 -21.87
N ASN A 112 -21.17 5.81 -21.12
CA ASN A 112 -20.10 6.79 -20.93
C ASN A 112 -18.93 6.62 -21.92
N GLY A 113 -19.00 5.65 -22.83
CA GLY A 113 -17.97 5.39 -23.84
C GLY A 113 -17.49 3.94 -23.84
N GLN A 114 -16.32 3.70 -24.43
CA GLN A 114 -15.71 2.38 -24.47
C GLN A 114 -14.74 2.24 -23.30
N HIS A 115 -14.96 1.23 -22.46
CA HIS A 115 -14.20 0.96 -21.26
C HIS A 115 -13.29 -0.25 -21.47
N SER A 116 -12.02 -0.13 -21.08
CA SER A 116 -11.11 -1.28 -21.00
C SER A 116 -11.38 -2.05 -19.71
N CYS A 117 -11.66 -3.34 -19.83
CA CYS A 117 -11.95 -4.24 -18.72
C CYS A 117 -10.84 -5.27 -18.58
N MET A 118 -10.37 -5.47 -17.35
CA MET A 118 -9.41 -6.51 -16.98
C MET A 118 -10.07 -7.44 -15.98
N VAL A 119 -9.96 -8.74 -16.23
CA VAL A 119 -10.42 -9.79 -15.32
C VAL A 119 -9.20 -10.36 -14.64
N LEU A 120 -9.09 -10.13 -13.35
CA LEU A 120 -8.00 -10.59 -12.51
C LEU A 120 -8.49 -11.75 -11.65
N GLU A 121 -7.56 -12.58 -11.18
CA GLU A 121 -7.89 -13.55 -10.14
C GLU A 121 -8.45 -12.82 -8.90
N PHE A 122 -9.46 -13.41 -8.27
CA PHE A 122 -10.02 -12.84 -7.05
C PHE A 122 -9.13 -13.18 -5.85
N LEU A 123 -8.68 -12.15 -5.13
CA LEU A 123 -7.89 -12.25 -3.91
C LEU A 123 -8.66 -11.67 -2.71
N GLY A 124 -8.12 -11.91 -1.52
CA GLY A 124 -8.65 -11.49 -0.24
C GLY A 124 -8.37 -10.03 0.11
N ASP A 125 -8.13 -9.79 1.39
CA ASP A 125 -7.89 -8.46 1.92
C ASP A 125 -6.45 -7.99 1.70
N ASN A 126 -6.25 -6.68 1.55
CA ASN A 126 -4.89 -6.12 1.50
C ASN A 126 -4.21 -6.10 2.87
N LEU A 127 -2.88 -6.01 2.89
CA LEU A 127 -2.12 -6.00 4.14
C LEU A 127 -2.42 -4.78 5.02
N LEU A 128 -2.88 -3.67 4.44
CA LEU A 128 -3.32 -2.52 5.24
C LEU A 128 -4.54 -2.88 6.08
N ARG A 129 -5.49 -3.64 5.52
CA ARG A 129 -6.65 -4.16 6.26
C ARG A 129 -6.22 -5.17 7.34
N LEU A 130 -5.17 -5.97 7.10
CA LEU A 130 -4.59 -6.85 8.13
C LEU A 130 -4.01 -6.05 9.31
N ILE A 131 -3.23 -5.00 9.04
CA ILE A 131 -2.66 -4.14 10.10
C ILE A 131 -3.76 -3.39 10.87
N LYS A 132 -4.76 -2.86 10.15
CA LYS A 132 -5.98 -2.28 10.76
C LYS A 132 -6.71 -3.30 11.62
N TYR A 133 -6.86 -4.53 11.14
CA TYR A 133 -7.50 -5.62 11.87
C TYR A 133 -6.76 -5.90 13.18
N ASN A 134 -5.42 -5.91 13.14
CA ASN A 134 -4.56 -6.05 14.30
C ASN A 134 -4.36 -4.75 15.10
N ARG A 135 -5.19 -3.72 14.85
CA ARG A 135 -5.19 -2.43 15.58
C ARG A 135 -3.82 -1.72 15.58
N TYR A 136 -3.07 -1.82 14.48
CA TYR A 136 -1.77 -1.16 14.32
C TYR A 136 -0.73 -1.52 15.40
N LYS A 137 -0.82 -2.73 15.97
CA LYS A 137 0.16 -3.20 16.97
C LYS A 137 1.41 -3.86 16.38
N GLY A 138 1.50 -3.96 15.05
CA GLY A 138 2.53 -4.77 14.38
C GLY A 138 2.26 -6.28 14.49
N LEU A 139 2.89 -7.06 13.61
CA LEU A 139 2.77 -8.51 13.54
C LEU A 139 3.95 -9.19 14.23
N ALA A 140 3.73 -10.40 14.72
CA ALA A 140 4.82 -11.24 15.25
C ALA A 140 5.86 -11.53 14.16
N MET A 141 7.15 -11.61 14.53
CA MET A 141 8.26 -11.70 13.57
C MET A 141 8.17 -12.89 12.61
N ASN A 142 7.64 -14.03 13.06
CA ASN A 142 7.40 -15.18 12.17
C ASN A 142 6.40 -14.85 11.05
N LYS A 143 5.32 -14.13 11.37
CA LYS A 143 4.30 -13.68 10.40
C LYS A 143 4.87 -12.63 9.45
N VAL A 144 5.70 -11.70 9.95
CA VAL A 144 6.41 -10.72 9.11
C VAL A 144 7.34 -11.43 8.12
N ARG A 145 8.10 -12.44 8.58
CA ARG A 145 9.00 -13.23 7.74
C ARG A 145 8.27 -13.98 6.63
N GLU A 146 7.14 -14.59 6.92
CA GLU A 146 6.31 -15.29 5.93
C GLU A 146 5.82 -14.35 4.80
N ILE A 147 5.28 -13.19 5.18
CA ILE A 147 4.83 -12.18 4.21
C ILE A 147 6.02 -11.64 3.40
N CYS A 148 7.15 -11.35 4.07
CA CYS A 148 8.36 -10.87 3.40
C CYS A 148 8.89 -11.86 2.36
N LYS A 149 8.85 -13.18 2.65
CA LYS A 149 9.22 -14.22 1.67
C LYS A 149 8.34 -14.15 0.42
N CYS A 150 7.02 -14.04 0.58
CA CYS A 150 6.10 -13.95 -0.56
C CYS A 150 6.43 -12.74 -1.44
N ILE A 151 6.63 -11.56 -0.82
CA ILE A 151 6.95 -10.33 -1.55
C ILE A 151 8.30 -10.45 -2.26
N LEU A 152 9.33 -11.00 -1.61
CA LEU A 152 10.65 -11.14 -2.22
C LEU A 152 10.68 -12.14 -3.37
N ILE A 153 9.91 -13.23 -3.31
CA ILE A 153 9.77 -14.16 -4.46
C ILE A 153 9.13 -13.42 -5.64
N ALA A 154 8.10 -12.60 -5.38
CA ALA A 154 7.48 -11.77 -6.40
C ALA A 154 8.45 -10.76 -7.00
N LEU A 155 9.24 -10.05 -6.18
CA LEU A 155 10.22 -9.08 -6.68
C LEU A 155 11.35 -9.74 -7.45
N ASP A 156 11.84 -10.91 -7.02
CA ASP A 156 12.87 -11.64 -7.77
C ASP A 156 12.39 -12.02 -9.17
N TYR A 157 11.14 -12.49 -9.28
CA TYR A 157 10.51 -12.77 -10.56
C TYR A 157 10.38 -11.51 -11.43
N LEU A 158 9.79 -10.44 -10.90
CA LEU A 158 9.59 -9.18 -11.63
C LEU A 158 10.93 -8.59 -12.12
N HIS A 159 11.93 -8.52 -11.24
CA HIS A 159 13.21 -7.87 -11.53
C HIS A 159 14.11 -8.74 -12.42
N ARG A 160 14.34 -10.00 -12.04
CA ARG A 160 15.33 -10.84 -12.72
C ARG A 160 14.80 -11.42 -14.01
N GLU A 161 13.59 -11.98 -13.98
CA GLU A 161 13.01 -12.72 -15.10
C GLU A 161 12.28 -11.78 -16.09
N LEU A 162 11.53 -10.79 -15.61
CA LEU A 162 10.73 -9.91 -16.48
C LEU A 162 11.31 -8.53 -16.78
N LYS A 163 12.36 -8.10 -16.04
CA LYS A 163 12.93 -6.74 -16.13
C LYS A 163 11.88 -5.64 -15.88
N LEU A 164 10.94 -5.93 -14.98
CA LEU A 164 9.89 -5.02 -14.54
C LEU A 164 10.24 -4.40 -13.20
N ILE A 165 9.88 -3.13 -13.02
CA ILE A 165 9.93 -2.39 -11.78
C ILE A 165 8.47 -2.11 -11.39
N HIS A 166 8.08 -2.42 -10.16
CA HIS A 166 6.70 -2.23 -9.69
C HIS A 166 6.36 -0.76 -9.47
N THR A 167 7.30 0.00 -8.90
CA THR A 167 7.25 1.46 -8.68
C THR A 167 6.21 1.99 -7.68
N ASP A 168 5.22 1.21 -7.26
CA ASP A 168 4.24 1.62 -6.24
C ASP A 168 3.95 0.52 -5.18
N LEU A 169 5.01 -0.09 -4.63
CA LEU A 169 4.85 -1.07 -3.55
C LEU A 169 4.41 -0.38 -2.25
N LYS A 170 3.30 -0.88 -1.69
CA LYS A 170 2.71 -0.46 -0.40
C LYS A 170 1.76 -1.55 0.11
N LEU A 171 1.28 -1.42 1.35
CA LEU A 171 0.41 -2.42 1.97
C LEU A 171 -0.92 -2.63 1.24
N GLU A 172 -1.43 -1.62 0.55
CA GLU A 172 -2.66 -1.68 -0.25
C GLU A 172 -2.50 -2.55 -1.51
N ASN A 173 -1.28 -2.64 -2.04
CA ASN A 173 -0.95 -3.34 -3.28
C ASN A 173 -0.42 -4.77 -3.04
N ILE A 174 -0.64 -5.30 -1.83
CA ILE A 174 -0.33 -6.68 -1.48
C ILE A 174 -1.59 -7.30 -0.87
N LEU A 175 -2.14 -8.31 -1.57
CA LEU A 175 -3.42 -8.95 -1.23
C LEU A 175 -3.18 -10.35 -0.69
N LEU A 176 -3.87 -10.70 0.40
CA LEU A 176 -3.92 -12.07 0.92
C LEU A 176 -4.67 -12.99 -0.05
N TYR A 177 -4.40 -14.29 -0.01
CA TYR A 177 -5.14 -15.27 -0.82
C TYR A 177 -6.61 -15.36 -0.42
N SER A 178 -6.92 -15.11 0.86
CA SER A 178 -8.25 -15.23 1.42
C SER A 178 -8.63 -13.98 2.22
N ALA A 179 -9.93 -13.65 2.23
CA ALA A 179 -10.45 -12.56 3.04
C ALA A 179 -10.34 -12.89 4.54
N ILE A 180 -10.07 -11.88 5.35
CA ILE A 180 -10.06 -11.97 6.80
C ILE A 180 -11.53 -12.12 7.24
N VAL A 181 -11.82 -13.19 8.00
CA VAL A 181 -13.18 -13.48 8.50
C VAL A 181 -13.24 -13.19 10.00
N PRO A 182 -13.74 -12.01 10.43
CA PRO A 182 -13.69 -11.61 11.84
C PRO A 182 -14.51 -12.49 12.78
N SER A 183 -15.52 -13.21 12.28
CA SER A 183 -16.34 -14.13 13.07
C SER A 183 -15.60 -15.39 13.49
N LYS A 184 -14.51 -15.74 12.81
CA LYS A 184 -13.63 -16.85 13.17
C LYS A 184 -12.57 -16.45 14.20
N ASP A 185 -12.54 -15.19 14.64
CA ASP A 185 -11.62 -14.71 15.67
C ASP A 185 -12.06 -15.25 17.04
N PRO A 186 -11.26 -16.12 17.70
CA PRO A 186 -11.54 -16.66 19.03
C PRO A 186 -11.85 -15.58 20.08
N VAL A 187 -11.29 -14.38 19.92
CA VAL A 187 -11.48 -13.24 20.83
C VAL A 187 -12.85 -12.58 20.64
N LYS A 188 -13.51 -12.77 19.48
CA LYS A 188 -14.88 -12.30 19.20
C LYS A 188 -15.93 -13.39 19.38
N SER A 189 -15.58 -14.66 19.15
CA SER A 189 -16.53 -15.79 19.26
C SER A 189 -16.94 -16.09 20.70
N GLY A 190 -16.23 -15.55 21.71
CA GLY A 190 -16.53 -15.74 23.14
C GLY A 190 -17.59 -14.80 23.73
N THR A 191 -18.13 -13.84 22.97
CA THR A 191 -19.24 -12.98 23.42
C THR A 191 -20.57 -13.48 22.87
N PRO A 192 -21.57 -13.81 23.71
CA PRO A 192 -22.87 -14.26 23.22
C PRO A 192 -23.55 -13.12 22.43
N PRO A 193 -24.31 -13.45 21.37
CA PRO A 193 -25.00 -12.44 20.57
C PRO A 193 -26.15 -11.85 21.39
N ILE A 194 -26.12 -10.54 21.63
CA ILE A 194 -27.28 -9.82 22.13
C ILE A 194 -28.27 -9.67 20.95
N LEU A 195 -29.19 -10.62 20.85
CA LEU A 195 -30.52 -10.46 20.25
C LEU A 195 -31.38 -9.68 21.27
N GLN A 196 -32.27 -8.72 20.98
CA GLN A 196 -33.12 -8.40 19.83
C GLN A 196 -33.66 -6.95 20.00
N ARG A 197 -34.15 -6.33 18.92
CA ARG A 197 -35.05 -5.15 18.93
C ARG A 197 -36.46 -5.53 19.45
N PRO A 198 -37.30 -4.55 19.82
CA PRO A 198 -38.57 -4.41 19.08
C PRO A 198 -38.87 -2.99 18.56
N MET A 199 -39.78 -2.97 17.57
CA MET A 199 -40.27 -1.85 16.75
C MET A 199 -41.31 -0.96 17.45
N SER A 200 -41.47 0.29 16.96
CA SER A 200 -42.75 0.98 16.62
C SER A 200 -42.45 2.46 16.28
N GLU A 201 -42.52 2.88 15.02
CA GLU A 201 -43.62 3.62 14.33
C GLU A 201 -43.54 5.17 14.44
N GLY A 202 -43.70 5.86 13.29
CA GLY A 202 -44.25 7.22 13.23
C GLY A 202 -43.45 8.33 12.52
N THR A 203 -43.85 8.63 11.27
CA THR A 203 -43.95 9.98 10.64
C THR A 203 -42.71 10.88 10.36
N ASN A 204 -42.50 11.14 9.06
CA ASN A 204 -41.94 12.39 8.48
C ASN A 204 -43.07 13.47 8.43
N PRO A 205 -42.84 14.81 8.30
CA PRO A 205 -41.89 15.39 7.33
C PRO A 205 -41.19 16.74 7.67
N SER A 206 -40.11 17.01 6.92
CA SER A 206 -39.53 18.29 6.43
C SER A 206 -39.57 19.57 7.30
N PHE A 207 -38.40 20.20 7.53
CA PHE A 207 -38.12 21.61 7.21
C PHE A 207 -36.61 21.90 7.29
N GLY A 208 -36.14 22.90 6.54
CA GLY A 208 -34.74 23.10 6.19
C GLY A 208 -33.91 24.10 7.00
N LEU A 209 -32.67 24.22 6.52
CA LEU A 209 -31.74 25.36 6.54
C LEU A 209 -30.81 25.58 7.77
N SER A 210 -29.52 25.33 7.46
CA SER A 210 -28.37 26.24 7.62
C SER A 210 -27.56 26.22 8.93
N ILE A 211 -26.28 26.55 8.75
CA ILE A 211 -25.26 26.96 9.76
C ILE A 211 -24.60 25.78 10.53
N ASN A 212 -23.27 25.64 10.67
CA ASN A 212 -22.13 26.47 10.32
C ASN A 212 -20.81 25.69 10.39
N SER A 213 -19.75 26.38 9.93
CA SER A 213 -18.28 26.24 10.03
C SER A 213 -17.61 25.62 11.28
N SER A 214 -18.35 24.91 12.14
CA SER A 214 -17.90 24.34 13.41
C SER A 214 -17.33 22.93 13.29
N GLU A 215 -17.73 22.14 12.29
CA GLU A 215 -17.28 20.74 12.12
C GLU A 215 -15.89 20.60 11.48
N LYS A 216 -15.49 21.56 10.62
CA LYS A 216 -14.13 21.60 10.04
C LYS A 216 -13.06 21.85 11.11
N LYS A 217 -13.37 22.63 12.15
CA LYS A 217 -12.47 22.83 13.31
C LYS A 217 -12.43 21.61 14.24
N LEU A 218 -13.51 20.82 14.32
CA LEU A 218 -13.58 19.60 15.12
C LEU A 218 -12.74 18.46 14.50
N LYS A 219 -12.81 18.28 13.18
CA LYS A 219 -12.01 17.26 12.45
C LYS A 219 -10.51 17.58 12.41
N GLN A 220 -10.13 18.86 12.35
CA GLN A 220 -8.72 19.27 12.45
C GLN A 220 -8.17 19.16 13.88
N LYS A 221 -9.01 19.38 14.90
CA LYS A 221 -8.66 19.09 16.30
C LYS A 221 -8.52 17.59 16.58
N ALA A 222 -9.31 16.72 15.92
CA ALA A 222 -9.18 15.27 16.04
C ALA A 222 -7.85 14.74 15.47
N ARG A 223 -7.41 15.24 14.30
CA ARG A 223 -6.11 14.88 13.70
C ARG A 223 -4.90 15.37 14.55
N LYS A 224 -4.98 16.57 15.13
CA LYS A 224 -3.95 17.07 16.07
C LYS A 224 -4.02 16.41 17.46
N ALA A 225 -5.19 15.90 17.87
CA ALA A 225 -5.34 15.16 19.13
C ALA A 225 -4.70 13.77 19.06
N VAL A 226 -4.81 13.06 17.94
CA VAL A 226 -4.15 11.75 17.74
C VAL A 226 -2.63 11.89 17.79
N ALA A 227 -2.06 12.93 17.17
CA ALA A 227 -0.63 13.23 17.26
C ALA A 227 -0.16 13.60 18.69
N ARG A 228 -0.99 14.34 19.46
CA ARG A 228 -0.69 14.68 20.86
C ARG A 228 -0.91 13.54 21.87
N ILE A 229 -1.75 12.55 21.54
CA ILE A 229 -1.97 11.37 22.39
C ILE A 229 -0.75 10.45 22.38
N SER A 230 0.05 10.46 21.32
CA SER A 230 1.34 9.75 21.27
C SER A 230 2.37 10.26 22.28
N GLU A 231 2.26 11.51 22.74
CA GLU A 231 3.21 12.14 23.68
C GLU A 231 2.75 12.08 25.16
N ARG A 232 1.56 11.52 25.47
CA ARG A 232 0.98 11.56 26.83
C ARG A 232 0.53 10.21 27.42
N ARG A 233 1.00 9.07 26.93
CA ARG A 233 0.81 7.78 27.63
C ARG A 233 1.84 7.58 28.75
N GLY A 234 1.73 8.42 29.78
CA GLY A 234 2.12 8.07 31.13
C GLY A 234 0.85 7.72 31.93
N PHE A 235 0.76 6.47 32.39
CA PHE A 235 -0.16 5.97 33.43
C PHE A 235 -1.65 6.37 33.35
N VAL A 236 -2.47 5.52 32.72
CA VAL A 236 -3.81 5.15 33.25
C VAL A 236 -4.09 3.70 32.85
N GLU A 237 -4.13 2.81 33.85
CA GLU A 237 -4.63 1.45 33.71
C GLU A 237 -6.14 1.46 33.45
N GLY A 238 -6.57 0.83 32.36
CA GLY A 238 -7.98 0.75 31.97
C GLY A 238 -8.21 -0.29 30.88
N VAL A 239 -8.72 -1.45 31.29
CA VAL A 239 -9.33 -2.55 30.51
C VAL A 239 -8.69 -2.81 29.13
N GLY A 240 -7.67 -3.66 29.14
CA GLY A 240 -6.94 -4.09 27.94
C GLY A 240 -7.87 -4.73 26.90
N LYS A 241 -8.13 -4.00 25.82
CA LYS A 241 -8.53 -4.63 24.55
C LYS A 241 -7.34 -5.48 24.06
N GLY A 242 -7.33 -6.76 24.44
CA GLY A 242 -6.31 -7.75 24.08
C GLY A 242 -6.01 -7.77 22.58
N ALA A 243 -4.81 -8.22 22.21
CA ALA A 243 -4.45 -8.46 20.82
C ALA A 243 -5.49 -9.36 20.14
N ARG A 244 -5.83 -9.10 18.87
CA ARG A 244 -6.71 -10.02 18.14
C ARG A 244 -5.90 -11.27 17.81
N CYS A 245 -6.56 -12.42 17.85
CA CYS A 245 -5.90 -13.64 17.43
C CYS A 245 -5.83 -13.63 15.90
N LEU A 246 -4.59 -13.66 15.39
CA LEU A 246 -4.31 -13.74 13.95
C LEU A 246 -4.10 -15.20 13.53
N ASP A 247 -4.40 -16.16 14.40
CA ASP A 247 -4.22 -17.58 14.09
C ASP A 247 -5.40 -18.06 13.24
N GLY A 248 -5.09 -18.85 12.21
CA GLY A 248 -6.06 -19.25 11.20
C GLY A 248 -6.26 -18.26 10.04
N ILE A 249 -5.57 -17.11 10.03
CA ILE A 249 -5.44 -16.28 8.84
C ILE A 249 -4.33 -16.86 7.96
N ASP A 250 -4.66 -17.22 6.71
CA ASP A 250 -3.67 -17.58 5.69
C ASP A 250 -2.90 -16.32 5.26
N LEU A 251 -1.61 -16.26 5.58
CA LEU A 251 -0.76 -15.11 5.32
C LEU A 251 -0.08 -15.14 3.95
N ARG A 252 -0.32 -16.19 3.15
CA ARG A 252 0.10 -16.19 1.75
C ARG A 252 -0.54 -15.00 1.05
N CYS A 253 0.29 -14.24 0.35
CA CYS A 253 -0.11 -13.01 -0.30
C CYS A 253 0.48 -12.88 -1.71
N LYS A 254 -0.05 -11.97 -2.50
CA LYS A 254 0.44 -11.63 -3.82
C LYS A 254 0.61 -10.14 -4.00
N VAL A 255 1.64 -9.75 -4.74
CA VAL A 255 1.83 -8.38 -5.23
C VAL A 255 0.87 -8.12 -6.40
N VAL A 256 0.18 -7.00 -6.37
CA VAL A 256 -0.83 -6.60 -7.36
C VAL A 256 -0.71 -5.12 -7.72
N ASP A 257 -1.57 -4.68 -8.65
CA ASP A 257 -1.67 -3.30 -9.13
C ASP A 257 -0.44 -2.79 -9.87
N PHE A 258 -0.36 -3.19 -11.14
CA PHE A 258 0.74 -2.88 -12.05
C PHE A 258 0.48 -1.65 -12.92
N GLY A 259 -0.49 -0.80 -12.55
CA GLY A 259 -0.83 0.40 -13.32
C GLY A 259 0.32 1.41 -13.44
N ASN A 260 1.23 1.43 -12.47
CA ASN A 260 2.42 2.29 -12.45
C ASN A 260 3.72 1.53 -12.80
N ALA A 261 3.65 0.22 -13.01
CA ALA A 261 4.83 -0.59 -13.27
C ALA A 261 5.44 -0.25 -14.63
N CYS A 262 6.76 -0.36 -14.74
CA CYS A 262 7.48 -0.07 -15.99
C CYS A 262 8.58 -1.09 -16.25
N TRP A 263 8.92 -1.29 -17.52
CA TRP A 263 10.13 -2.03 -17.87
C TRP A 263 11.34 -1.14 -17.64
N GLU A 264 12.45 -1.72 -17.17
CA GLU A 264 13.71 -0.98 -16.95
C GLU A 264 14.14 -0.16 -18.17
N SER A 265 14.00 -0.74 -19.36
CA SER A 265 14.33 -0.08 -20.64
C SER A 265 13.38 1.06 -21.05
N LYS A 266 12.21 1.19 -20.42
CA LYS A 266 11.15 2.15 -20.78
C LYS A 266 10.49 2.75 -19.52
N PRO A 267 11.18 3.63 -18.77
CA PRO A 267 10.59 4.35 -17.65
C PRO A 267 9.38 5.18 -18.08
N LEU A 268 8.28 5.14 -17.32
CA LEU A 268 7.04 5.86 -17.64
C LEU A 268 6.93 7.24 -17.00
N ALA A 269 7.53 7.43 -15.84
CA ALA A 269 7.49 8.66 -15.06
C ALA A 269 8.79 8.85 -14.29
N GLN A 270 9.13 10.11 -13.98
CA GLN A 270 10.24 10.43 -13.07
C GLN A 270 9.80 10.39 -11.60
N GLU A 271 8.58 10.87 -11.32
CA GLU A 271 7.98 10.74 -10.00
C GLU A 271 7.21 9.41 -9.91
N ILE A 272 7.71 8.53 -9.05
CA ILE A 272 7.12 7.23 -8.74
C ILE A 272 6.98 7.07 -7.23
N GLN A 273 6.41 5.95 -6.79
CA GLN A 273 6.19 5.55 -5.40
C GLN A 273 5.25 6.46 -4.63
N THR A 274 4.41 5.84 -3.82
CA THR A 274 3.68 6.52 -2.76
C THR A 274 4.67 7.11 -1.74
N ARG A 275 4.42 8.36 -1.30
CA ARG A 275 5.39 9.20 -0.55
C ARG A 275 6.11 8.46 0.58
N GLN A 276 5.41 7.74 1.44
CA GLN A 276 5.97 7.07 2.62
C GLN A 276 6.91 5.91 2.28
N TYR A 277 6.81 5.35 1.07
CA TYR A 277 7.61 4.23 0.58
C TYR A 277 8.65 4.69 -0.46
N ARG A 278 8.74 6.01 -0.71
CA ARG A 278 9.57 6.59 -1.77
C ARG A 278 11.05 6.59 -1.40
N ALA A 279 11.87 6.15 -2.35
CA ALA A 279 13.31 6.03 -2.22
C ALA A 279 14.03 7.39 -2.40
N PRO A 280 15.21 7.58 -1.79
CA PRO A 280 15.94 8.85 -1.85
C PRO A 280 16.34 9.23 -3.28
N GLU A 281 16.72 8.28 -4.13
CA GLU A 281 17.10 8.55 -5.53
C GLU A 281 15.95 9.11 -6.38
N VAL A 282 14.70 8.81 -6.00
CA VAL A 282 13.50 9.36 -6.64
C VAL A 282 13.28 10.81 -6.17
N ILE A 283 13.46 11.09 -4.88
CA ILE A 283 13.36 12.45 -4.33
C ILE A 283 14.45 13.37 -4.89
N LEU A 284 15.67 12.85 -5.02
CA LEU A 284 16.82 13.59 -5.55
C LEU A 284 16.82 13.69 -7.08
N GLU A 285 15.97 12.93 -7.76
CA GLU A 285 15.95 12.78 -9.22
C GLU A 285 17.32 12.40 -9.78
N SER A 286 17.94 11.35 -9.22
CA SER A 286 19.24 10.81 -9.66
C SER A 286 19.12 9.61 -10.61
N GLY A 287 17.90 9.32 -11.09
CA GLY A 287 17.57 8.09 -11.83
C GLY A 287 17.22 6.93 -10.90
N TYR A 288 16.41 6.00 -11.40
CA TYR A 288 15.97 4.80 -10.67
C TYR A 288 16.07 3.54 -11.53
N SER A 289 16.12 2.38 -10.85
CA SER A 289 16.01 1.03 -11.43
C SER A 289 15.36 0.12 -10.37
N PHE A 290 15.50 -1.20 -10.46
CA PHE A 290 14.97 -2.20 -9.53
C PHE A 290 15.13 -1.90 -8.03
N PRO A 291 16.23 -1.28 -7.53
CA PRO A 291 16.42 -1.04 -6.10
C PRO A 291 15.40 -0.09 -5.44
N VAL A 292 14.59 0.65 -6.20
CA VAL A 292 13.50 1.45 -5.61
C VAL A 292 12.43 0.57 -4.97
N ASP A 293 12.12 -0.58 -5.58
CA ASP A 293 11.16 -1.53 -5.03
C ASP A 293 11.72 -2.17 -3.75
N MET A 294 13.03 -2.40 -3.68
CA MET A 294 13.70 -2.94 -2.49
C MET A 294 13.64 -1.95 -1.30
N TRP A 295 13.70 -0.65 -1.57
CA TRP A 295 13.48 0.39 -0.55
C TRP A 295 12.04 0.36 -0.04
N SER A 296 11.04 0.35 -0.93
CA SER A 296 9.63 0.26 -0.55
C SER A 296 9.33 -1.01 0.23
N PHE A 297 9.94 -2.14 -0.17
CA PHE A 297 9.87 -3.40 0.57
C PHE A 297 10.37 -3.28 2.01
N ALA A 298 11.50 -2.59 2.23
CA ALA A 298 12.01 -2.37 3.59
C ALA A 298 11.05 -1.54 4.45
N CYS A 299 10.45 -0.49 3.88
CA CYS A 299 9.40 0.30 4.54
C CYS A 299 8.18 -0.57 4.89
N ILE A 300 7.73 -1.44 3.98
CA ILE A 300 6.62 -2.38 4.20
C ILE A 300 6.95 -3.37 5.33
N ALA A 301 8.14 -3.96 5.32
CA ALA A 301 8.56 -4.91 6.34
C ALA A 301 8.55 -4.25 7.74
N PHE A 302 9.04 -3.02 7.85
CA PHE A 302 8.97 -2.25 9.09
C PHE A 302 7.54 -1.98 9.53
N GLU A 303 6.67 -1.55 8.62
CA GLU A 303 5.26 -1.26 8.93
C GLU A 303 4.49 -2.52 9.34
N LEU A 304 4.80 -3.68 8.73
CA LEU A 304 4.27 -4.97 9.16
C LEU A 304 4.71 -5.31 10.59
N ALA A 305 5.98 -5.05 10.91
CA ALA A 305 6.57 -5.35 12.21
C ALA A 305 6.05 -4.44 13.34
N THR A 306 5.85 -3.15 13.05
CA THR A 306 5.56 -2.13 14.08
C THR A 306 4.12 -1.64 14.08
N GLY A 307 3.41 -1.82 12.96
CA GLY A 307 2.09 -1.23 12.71
C GLY A 307 2.14 0.25 12.33
N GLU A 308 3.32 0.85 12.22
CA GLU A 308 3.52 2.26 11.88
C GLU A 308 4.38 2.41 10.62
N MET A 309 4.07 3.41 9.80
CA MET A 309 4.89 3.77 8.63
C MET A 309 6.29 4.21 9.09
N MET A 310 7.33 3.74 8.40
CA MET A 310 8.73 4.05 8.72
C MET A 310 9.03 5.56 8.57
N PHE A 311 8.53 6.18 7.51
CA PHE A 311 8.73 7.60 7.23
C PHE A 311 7.38 8.29 7.03
N THR A 312 7.07 9.24 7.92
CA THR A 312 5.85 10.06 7.84
C THR A 312 6.25 11.54 7.73
N PRO A 313 6.77 11.98 6.57
CA PRO A 313 7.19 13.35 6.40
C PRO A 313 6.01 14.32 6.52
N THR A 314 6.28 15.50 7.05
CA THR A 314 5.31 16.58 7.19
C THR A 314 5.86 17.86 6.59
N GLY A 315 4.99 18.65 5.93
CA GLY A 315 5.36 20.00 5.51
C GLY A 315 5.37 20.95 6.70
N GLY A 316 6.41 21.79 6.80
CA GLY A 316 6.55 22.78 7.86
C GLY A 316 6.83 24.19 7.34
N GLU A 317 6.91 25.16 8.24
CA GLU A 317 7.34 26.52 7.88
C GLU A 317 8.81 26.49 7.46
N GLY A 318 9.05 26.68 6.15
CA GLY A 318 10.38 26.85 5.59
C GLY A 318 11.02 25.62 4.97
N TYR A 319 10.42 24.42 5.07
CA TYR A 319 10.91 23.20 4.41
C TYR A 319 9.76 22.41 3.76
N THR A 320 10.09 21.62 2.73
CA THR A 320 9.11 20.79 2.01
C THR A 320 9.01 19.40 2.64
N GLU A 321 7.93 18.68 2.32
CA GLU A 321 7.78 17.26 2.70
C GLU A 321 8.96 16.40 2.20
N ASP A 322 9.51 16.72 1.03
CA ASP A 322 10.69 16.02 0.49
C ASP A 322 11.94 16.26 1.34
N GLU A 323 12.16 17.49 1.82
CA GLU A 323 13.31 17.81 2.67
C GLU A 323 13.17 17.15 4.06
N ASP A 324 11.96 17.13 4.61
CA ASP A 324 11.65 16.41 5.86
C ASP A 324 11.82 14.90 5.70
N GLN A 325 11.41 14.34 4.57
CA GLN A 325 11.61 12.93 4.27
C GLN A 325 13.10 12.55 4.21
N LEU A 326 13.93 13.38 3.55
CA LEU A 326 15.38 13.20 3.54
C LEU A 326 15.98 13.35 4.96
N ALA A 327 15.44 14.26 5.78
CA ALA A 327 15.86 14.40 7.18
C ALA A 327 15.57 13.13 7.98
N LEU A 328 14.36 12.58 7.90
CA LEU A 328 13.98 11.33 8.58
C LEU A 328 14.87 10.15 8.16
N MET A 329 15.20 10.05 6.86
CA MET A 329 16.15 9.04 6.37
C MET A 329 17.54 9.24 6.98
N MET A 330 18.02 10.49 7.03
CA MET A 330 19.35 10.80 7.58
C MET A 330 19.45 10.63 9.10
N GLU A 331 18.35 10.83 9.83
CA GLU A 331 18.25 10.53 11.26
C GLU A 331 18.46 9.04 11.54
N LEU A 332 17.88 8.17 10.70
CA LEU A 332 17.96 6.72 10.84
C LEU A 332 19.28 6.13 10.31
N LEU A 333 19.76 6.61 9.16
CA LEU A 333 20.80 5.95 8.36
C LEU A 333 22.13 6.73 8.32
N GLY A 334 22.15 7.95 8.88
CA GLY A 334 23.30 8.85 8.81
C GLY A 334 23.32 9.71 7.56
N LYS A 335 24.47 10.32 7.26
CA LYS A 335 24.55 11.29 6.15
C LYS A 335 24.43 10.62 4.79
N ILE A 336 23.66 11.24 3.89
CA ILE A 336 23.61 10.85 2.48
C ILE A 336 25.01 11.05 1.85
N PRO A 337 25.58 10.04 1.17
CA PRO A 337 26.89 10.15 0.54
C PRO A 337 26.93 11.26 -0.52
N ARG A 338 28.04 12.00 -0.60
CA ARG A 338 28.21 13.09 -1.60
C ARG A 338 28.06 12.63 -3.05
N LYS A 339 28.44 11.38 -3.35
CA LYS A 339 28.24 10.76 -4.68
C LYS A 339 26.76 10.83 -5.10
N MET A 340 25.83 10.58 -4.17
CA MET A 340 24.39 10.64 -4.43
C MET A 340 23.91 12.08 -4.64
N THR A 341 24.29 13.00 -3.74
CA THR A 341 23.90 14.42 -3.86
C THR A 341 24.51 15.12 -5.08
N ALA A 342 25.61 14.60 -5.62
CA ALA A 342 26.22 15.15 -6.85
C ALA A 342 25.47 14.72 -8.12
N ARG A 343 24.81 13.55 -8.10
CA ARG A 343 24.10 12.98 -9.25
C ARG A 343 22.66 13.49 -9.39
N GLY A 344 21.98 13.79 -8.27
CA GLY A 344 20.56 14.14 -8.30
C GLY A 344 20.28 15.54 -8.82
N ALA A 345 19.39 15.66 -9.81
CA ALA A 345 19.01 16.94 -10.43
C ALA A 345 18.43 17.94 -9.42
N ARG A 346 17.72 17.44 -8.39
CA ARG A 346 17.09 18.26 -7.34
C ARG A 346 17.93 18.39 -6.07
N SER A 347 19.13 17.81 -6.03
CA SER A 347 19.97 17.84 -4.82
C SER A 347 20.27 19.27 -4.33
N LYS A 348 20.37 20.23 -5.26
CA LYS A 348 20.60 21.65 -4.93
C LYS A 348 19.41 22.29 -4.20
N ASP A 349 18.21 21.72 -4.27
CA ASP A 349 17.03 22.25 -3.55
C ASP A 349 17.14 21.98 -2.05
N TYR A 350 17.80 20.87 -1.69
CA TYR A 350 17.81 20.32 -0.33
C TYR A 350 19.16 20.48 0.37
N PHE A 351 20.29 20.33 -0.34
CA PHE A 351 21.63 20.28 0.27
C PHE A 351 22.46 21.54 0.04
N ASN A 352 23.28 21.89 1.03
CA ASN A 352 24.34 22.89 0.91
C ASN A 352 25.62 22.27 0.29
N ARG A 353 26.66 23.10 0.08
CA ARG A 353 27.95 22.65 -0.49
C ARG A 353 28.70 21.61 0.35
N TYR A 354 28.35 21.45 1.62
CA TYR A 354 29.00 20.51 2.54
C TYR A 354 28.29 19.14 2.58
N GLY A 355 27.07 19.05 2.02
CA GLY A 355 26.23 17.85 2.05
C GLY A 355 25.25 17.82 3.23
N ASP A 356 24.99 18.96 3.89
CA ASP A 356 23.97 19.06 4.93
C ASP A 356 22.68 19.69 4.38
N LEU A 357 21.54 19.32 4.96
CA LEU A 357 20.24 19.89 4.60
C LEU A 357 20.20 21.40 4.90
N LYS A 358 19.54 22.16 4.02
CA LYS A 358 19.52 23.64 4.07
C LYS A 358 18.70 24.19 5.23
N ARG A 359 17.49 23.67 5.44
CA ARG A 359 16.55 24.17 6.45
C ARG A 359 16.50 23.30 7.70
N ILE A 360 16.68 21.98 7.57
CA ILE A 360 16.66 21.06 8.71
C ILE A 360 18.10 20.78 9.18
N ARG A 361 18.58 21.58 10.14
CA ARG A 361 19.99 21.57 10.57
C ARG A 361 20.29 20.66 11.77
N ARG A 362 19.26 20.26 12.52
CA ARG A 362 19.40 19.45 13.74
C ARG A 362 18.74 18.10 13.49
N LEU A 363 19.55 17.10 13.21
CA LEU A 363 19.12 15.72 13.02
C LEU A 363 19.44 14.92 14.28
N LYS A 364 18.48 14.12 14.75
CA LYS A 364 18.68 13.17 15.83
C LYS A 364 19.15 11.84 15.24
N ASN A 365 20.36 11.39 15.58
CA ASN A 365 20.82 10.08 15.16
C ASN A 365 20.06 9.00 15.96
N LEU A 366 19.37 8.12 15.24
CA LEU A 366 18.54 7.07 15.82
C LEU A 366 18.85 5.74 15.11
N ALA A 367 19.63 4.88 15.76
CA ALA A 367 19.88 3.54 15.23
C ALA A 367 18.58 2.71 15.22
N LEU A 368 18.32 2.00 14.11
CA LEU A 368 17.08 1.25 13.91
C LEU A 368 16.84 0.19 14.99
N ASP A 369 17.87 -0.54 15.40
CA ASP A 369 17.78 -1.54 16.47
C ASP A 369 17.37 -0.92 17.81
N LYS A 370 17.95 0.23 18.16
CA LYS A 370 17.58 0.99 19.37
C LYS A 370 16.14 1.51 19.28
N LEU A 371 15.73 2.02 18.12
CA LEU A 371 14.34 2.46 17.90
C LEU A 371 13.35 1.31 18.14
N LEU A 372 13.64 0.12 17.61
CA LEU A 372 12.80 -1.06 17.76
C LEU A 372 12.67 -1.50 19.23
N VAL A 373 13.76 -1.43 20.01
CA VAL A 373 13.74 -1.75 21.44
C VAL A 373 13.02 -0.65 22.24
N ASP A 374 13.46 0.60 22.11
CA ASP A 374 13.06 1.69 23.01
C ASP A 374 11.62 2.14 22.78
N LYS A 375 11.19 2.20 21.51
CA LYS A 375 9.84 2.67 21.15
C LYS A 375 8.84 1.52 21.02
N TYR A 376 9.25 0.43 20.36
CA TYR A 376 8.36 -0.66 20.01
C TYR A 376 8.48 -1.89 20.92
N THR A 377 9.35 -1.84 21.93
CA THR A 377 9.52 -2.89 22.95
C THR A 377 9.89 -4.26 22.36
N PHE A 378 10.64 -4.28 21.25
CA PHE A 378 11.14 -5.52 20.67
C PHE A 378 12.17 -6.17 21.59
N ALA A 379 12.25 -7.50 21.56
CA ALA A 379 13.38 -8.20 22.15
C ALA A 379 14.67 -7.73 21.48
N VAL A 380 15.74 -7.52 22.28
CA VAL A 380 17.01 -6.97 21.77
C VAL A 380 17.58 -7.83 20.63
N THR A 381 17.41 -9.15 20.70
CA THR A 381 17.82 -10.08 19.64
C THR A 381 17.03 -9.86 18.36
N ASP A 382 15.69 -9.84 18.43
CA ASP A 382 14.82 -9.62 17.28
C ASP A 382 15.09 -8.25 16.63
N ALA A 383 15.27 -7.21 17.44
CA ALA A 383 15.57 -5.87 16.97
C ALA A 383 16.90 -5.82 16.20
N ARG A 384 17.95 -6.48 16.72
CA ARG A 384 19.26 -6.55 16.05
C ARG A 384 19.21 -7.33 14.75
N GLU A 385 18.59 -8.51 14.75
CA GLU A 385 18.49 -9.36 13.56
C GLU A 385 17.64 -8.71 12.47
N PHE A 386 16.52 -8.08 12.86
CA PHE A 386 15.65 -7.38 11.92
C PHE A 386 16.32 -6.11 11.37
N ALA A 387 17.01 -5.33 12.21
CA ALA A 387 17.78 -4.19 11.74
C ALA A 387 18.94 -4.62 10.82
N ALA A 388 19.62 -5.73 11.12
CA ALA A 388 20.66 -6.29 10.25
C ALA A 388 20.12 -6.69 8.87
N PHE A 389 18.87 -7.14 8.79
CA PHE A 389 18.18 -7.43 7.53
C PHE A 389 17.74 -6.16 6.79
N LEU A 390 17.17 -5.16 7.49
CA LEU A 390 16.61 -3.96 6.86
C LEU A 390 17.65 -2.90 6.47
N CYS A 391 18.68 -2.67 7.27
CA CYS A 391 19.64 -1.59 7.02
C CYS A 391 20.32 -1.67 5.63
N PRO A 392 20.75 -2.86 5.13
CA PRO A 392 21.31 -2.96 3.77
C PRO A 392 20.30 -2.61 2.67
N LEU A 393 19.01 -2.90 2.86
CA LEU A 393 17.94 -2.53 1.92
C LEU A 393 17.69 -1.02 1.88
N LEU A 394 18.10 -0.30 2.93
CA LEU A 394 17.97 1.14 3.08
C LEU A 394 19.28 1.89 2.77
N ASP A 395 20.25 1.26 2.10
CA ASP A 395 21.47 1.99 1.69
C ASP A 395 21.09 3.15 0.74
N PHE A 396 21.71 4.31 0.93
CA PHE A 396 21.49 5.48 0.08
C PHE A 396 22.01 5.26 -1.35
N ASP A 397 23.04 4.44 -1.54
CA ASP A 397 23.53 4.06 -2.87
C ASP A 397 22.69 2.87 -3.39
N PRO A 398 21.84 3.05 -4.42
CA PRO A 398 20.99 1.98 -4.94
C PRO A 398 21.77 0.76 -5.40
N GLU A 399 23.02 0.96 -5.87
CA GLU A 399 23.93 -0.10 -6.34
C GLU A 399 24.38 -1.03 -5.19
N LYS A 400 24.26 -0.60 -3.94
CA LYS A 400 24.65 -1.39 -2.75
C LYS A 400 23.49 -2.15 -2.11
N ARG A 401 22.24 -1.83 -2.47
CA ARG A 401 21.08 -2.53 -1.92
C ARG A 401 21.07 -3.97 -2.43
N PRO A 402 20.81 -4.95 -1.56
CA PRO A 402 20.72 -6.34 -2.00
C PRO A 402 19.52 -6.54 -2.93
N THR A 403 19.67 -7.45 -3.89
CA THR A 403 18.57 -7.88 -4.75
C THR A 403 17.59 -8.77 -3.98
N ALA A 404 16.38 -8.94 -4.50
CA ALA A 404 15.40 -9.84 -3.90
C ALA A 404 15.92 -11.28 -3.75
N GLN A 405 16.66 -11.80 -4.75
CA GLN A 405 17.34 -13.09 -4.66
C GLN A 405 18.31 -13.18 -3.48
N GLN A 406 19.13 -12.15 -3.26
CA GLN A 406 20.09 -12.11 -2.16
C GLN A 406 19.37 -12.07 -0.81
N CYS A 407 18.29 -11.28 -0.71
CA CYS A 407 17.46 -11.22 0.49
C CYS A 407 16.83 -12.57 0.82
N LEU A 408 16.37 -13.36 -0.16
CA LEU A 408 15.81 -14.70 0.05
C LEU A 408 16.80 -15.68 0.69
N GLN A 409 18.11 -15.45 0.54
CA GLN A 409 19.15 -16.24 1.18
C GLN A 409 19.54 -15.72 2.57
N HIS A 410 19.00 -14.58 3.01
CA HIS A 410 19.39 -13.97 4.26
C HIS A 410 18.95 -14.82 5.49
N PRO A 411 19.83 -15.02 6.50
CA PRO A 411 19.52 -15.87 7.65
C PRO A 411 18.24 -15.49 8.39
N TRP A 412 17.94 -14.18 8.50
CA TRP A 412 16.72 -13.68 9.14
C TRP A 412 15.45 -14.31 8.53
N LEU A 413 15.35 -14.48 7.21
CA LEU A 413 14.19 -15.15 6.60
C LEU A 413 14.18 -16.65 6.87
N ASN A 414 15.34 -17.28 6.98
CA ASN A 414 15.51 -18.73 7.03
C ASN A 414 15.72 -19.30 8.44
N ILE A 415 15.41 -18.52 9.48
CA ILE A 415 15.38 -19.01 10.86
C ILE A 415 14.44 -20.23 10.91
N SER A 416 15.01 -21.38 11.24
CA SER A 416 14.25 -22.60 11.51
C SER A 416 13.38 -22.34 12.73
N SER A 417 12.06 -22.39 12.54
CA SER A 417 11.05 -22.31 13.60
C SER A 417 11.10 -23.52 14.51
#